data_AF-K0R2H6-F1
#
_entry.id   AF-K0R2H6-F1
#
_cell.length_a   1.000
_cell.length_b   1.000
_cell.length_c   1.000
_cell.angle_alpha   90.00
_cell.angle_beta   90.00
_cell.angle_gamma   90.00
#
_symmetry.space_group_name_H-M   'P 1'
#
loop_
_entity.id
_entity.type
_entity.pdbx_description
1 polymer ?
#
loop_
_entity_poly.entity_id
_entity_poly.type
_entity_poly.pdbx_seq_one_letter_code
_entity_poly.pdbx_strand_id
1 'polypeptide(L)'
;MTEQLNCVAANDKTCGICLEEWKNPLKLPCGHSFCDGCLDEWRSRYGVKEEMRRKCPICRARIPPSREMVTILQGSRARKQRLENKNDTTSEKYRNACYLLAQAEESVGADWDGVTILEGNNYKPPVVMPDYIYNAVLKGDIKSVLRWINANRAEDRVNAVEASFEFMRCSTLIIASMIVAVESRRLTFMMLLLQLGANVDHRNGQGGTAMSFAFYSDHLVSDACFETRIIRLLLSWGASFFNDKGCSRDECIYEAMKGGASELAGLLESELGGRRCEIVNLSSRPELNGKTCVADEYLPSSNQYKVTLETKSKEVLILDPENLKRRDRTPEDCGYYIEFRNGRAIRHDFDSNKDCRAFIVALGRGETQPVVTEESEARAEQAAAELLAELGLGDSPIESFWGCNTKNFKKKKGGKKKKKKH
;
A
#
# COMPACT_ATOMS: atom_id res chain seq x y z
N MET A 1 30.88 -6.82 -54.88
CA MET A 1 29.74 -7.28 -54.04
C MET A 1 30.21 -7.30 -52.60
N THR A 2 29.94 -6.21 -51.88
CA THR A 2 30.04 -6.15 -50.42
C THR A 2 28.90 -5.25 -49.97
N GLU A 3 27.76 -5.87 -49.68
CA GLU A 3 26.64 -5.22 -48.99
C GLU A 3 27.11 -4.86 -47.58
N GLN A 4 27.26 -3.57 -47.32
CA GLN A 4 27.32 -3.05 -45.97
C GLN A 4 25.90 -3.07 -45.39
N LEU A 5 25.64 -4.07 -44.55
CA LEU A 5 24.52 -4.06 -43.63
C LEU A 5 24.71 -2.89 -42.64
N ASN A 6 23.94 -1.82 -42.85
CA ASN A 6 23.68 -0.80 -41.84
C ASN A 6 23.01 -1.47 -40.64
N CYS A 7 23.78 -1.73 -39.58
CA CYS A 7 23.20 -2.04 -38.28
C CYS A 7 22.54 -0.77 -37.74
N VAL A 8 21.22 -0.78 -37.73
CA VAL A 8 20.40 0.20 -37.01
C VAL A 8 20.89 0.21 -35.56
N ALA A 9 21.42 1.34 -35.12
CA ALA A 9 21.64 1.60 -33.70
C ALA A 9 20.28 1.47 -33.00
N ALA A 10 20.08 0.35 -32.31
CA ALA A 10 18.90 0.15 -31.48
C ALA A 10 18.86 1.30 -30.46
N ASN A 11 17.73 1.99 -30.38
CA ASN A 11 17.50 3.09 -29.43
C ASN A 11 17.98 2.69 -28.02
N ASP A 12 18.98 3.40 -27.51
CA ASP A 12 19.76 3.11 -26.30
C ASP A 12 18.97 3.33 -24.98
N LYS A 13 17.63 3.26 -25.03
CA LYS A 13 16.70 3.57 -23.93
C LYS A 13 15.43 2.71 -23.88
N THR A 14 15.36 1.62 -24.64
CA THR A 14 14.16 0.76 -24.69
C THR A 14 14.32 -0.50 -23.82
N CYS A 15 13.26 -0.85 -23.09
CA CYS A 15 13.24 -2.03 -22.23
C CYS A 15 13.17 -3.30 -23.07
N GLY A 16 14.08 -4.25 -22.84
CA GLY A 16 14.08 -5.53 -23.56
C GLY A 16 12.90 -6.48 -23.26
N ILE A 17 11.96 -6.08 -22.40
CA ILE A 17 10.74 -6.85 -22.06
C ILE A 17 9.49 -6.14 -22.61
N CYS A 18 9.22 -4.90 -22.18
CA CYS A 18 8.02 -4.18 -22.61
C CYS A 18 8.20 -3.41 -23.93
N LEU A 19 9.44 -3.29 -24.44
CA LEU A 19 9.80 -2.54 -25.65
C LEU A 19 9.46 -1.03 -25.60
N GLU A 20 9.03 -0.52 -24.44
CA GLU A 20 8.83 0.91 -24.15
C GLU A 20 10.11 1.57 -23.65
N GLU A 21 10.08 2.90 -23.50
CA GLU A 21 11.14 3.65 -22.83
C GLU A 21 11.30 3.20 -21.36
N TRP A 22 12.55 3.16 -20.87
CA TRP A 22 12.86 2.70 -19.52
C TRP A 22 12.14 3.50 -18.43
N LYS A 23 11.47 2.78 -17.54
CA LYS A 23 10.95 3.29 -16.26
C LYS A 23 11.77 2.64 -15.14
N ASN A 24 12.55 3.44 -14.41
CA ASN A 24 13.48 2.98 -13.37
C ASN A 24 14.37 1.80 -13.84
N PRO A 25 15.31 2.02 -14.77
CA PRO A 25 16.07 0.92 -15.36
C PRO A 25 17.00 0.23 -14.36
N LEU A 26 16.93 -1.09 -14.32
CA LEU A 26 17.92 -1.96 -13.69
C LEU A 26 18.91 -2.45 -14.74
N LYS A 27 20.20 -2.17 -14.52
CA LYS A 27 21.28 -2.66 -15.37
C LYS A 27 21.82 -3.97 -14.80
N LEU A 28 21.70 -5.04 -15.58
CA LEU A 28 22.23 -6.35 -15.18
C LEU A 28 23.75 -6.42 -15.35
N PRO A 29 24.44 -7.32 -14.62
CA PRO A 29 25.89 -7.56 -14.81
C PRO A 29 26.27 -7.98 -16.24
N CYS A 30 25.33 -8.60 -16.96
CA CYS A 30 25.52 -8.98 -18.37
C CYS A 30 25.41 -7.80 -19.36
N GLY A 31 25.14 -6.58 -18.88
CA GLY A 31 25.04 -5.37 -19.68
C GLY A 31 23.62 -4.99 -20.14
N HIS A 32 22.67 -5.92 -20.11
CA HIS A 32 21.27 -5.64 -20.49
C HIS A 32 20.52 -4.87 -19.42
N SER A 33 19.61 -3.98 -19.85
CA SER A 33 18.79 -3.14 -18.97
C SER A 33 17.31 -3.40 -19.18
N PHE A 34 16.55 -3.39 -18.09
CA PHE A 34 15.10 -3.59 -18.08
C PHE A 34 14.44 -2.60 -17.12
N CYS A 35 13.16 -2.29 -17.32
CA CYS A 35 12.37 -1.63 -16.27
C CYS A 35 12.34 -2.54 -15.03
N ASP A 36 12.46 -1.95 -13.85
CA ASP A 36 12.40 -2.65 -12.56
C ASP A 36 11.18 -3.60 -12.48
N GLY A 37 9.98 -3.06 -12.68
CA GLY A 37 8.75 -3.85 -12.67
C GLY A 37 8.67 -4.93 -13.76
N CYS A 38 9.29 -4.72 -14.93
CA CYS A 38 9.32 -5.76 -15.97
C CYS A 38 10.24 -6.93 -15.57
N LEU A 39 11.36 -6.64 -14.93
CA LEU A 39 12.28 -7.68 -14.46
C LEU A 39 11.67 -8.48 -13.31
N ASP A 40 10.90 -7.83 -12.43
CA ASP A 40 10.19 -8.53 -11.36
C ASP A 40 9.06 -9.39 -11.90
N GLU A 41 8.29 -8.92 -12.87
CA GLU A 41 7.28 -9.75 -13.56
C GLU A 41 7.93 -10.96 -14.25
N TRP A 42 9.13 -10.77 -14.85
CA TRP A 42 9.91 -11.88 -15.40
C TRP A 42 10.28 -12.92 -14.33
N ARG A 43 10.69 -12.47 -13.14
CA ARG A 43 10.99 -13.34 -12.00
C ARG A 43 9.75 -14.03 -11.45
N SER A 44 8.56 -13.44 -11.60
CA SER A 44 7.28 -13.99 -11.12
C SER A 44 6.48 -14.71 -12.21
N ARG A 45 7.01 -14.90 -13.42
CA ARG A 45 6.23 -15.48 -14.54
C ARG A 45 5.89 -16.95 -14.29
N TYR A 46 4.60 -17.28 -14.22
CA TYR A 46 4.09 -18.64 -14.06
C TYR A 46 4.47 -19.56 -15.23
N GLY A 47 4.68 -20.85 -14.97
CA GLY A 47 5.01 -21.86 -16.00
C GLY A 47 6.46 -21.83 -16.52
N VAL A 48 7.30 -20.92 -16.03
CA VAL A 48 8.74 -20.88 -16.31
C VAL A 48 9.48 -21.61 -15.18
N LYS A 49 10.43 -22.51 -15.53
CA LYS A 49 11.30 -23.16 -14.54
C LYS A 49 12.01 -22.10 -13.70
N GLU A 50 12.10 -22.28 -12.38
CA GLU A 50 12.75 -21.32 -11.47
C GLU A 50 14.17 -20.93 -11.89
N GLU A 51 14.91 -21.86 -12.49
CA GLU A 51 16.25 -21.60 -13.01
C GLU A 51 16.26 -20.53 -14.13
N MET A 52 15.20 -20.44 -14.93
CA MET A 52 15.10 -19.46 -16.03
C MET A 52 14.66 -18.08 -15.54
N ARG A 53 13.90 -18.01 -14.44
CA ARG A 53 13.52 -16.73 -13.79
C ARG A 53 14.73 -15.95 -13.27
N ARG A 54 15.82 -16.66 -12.98
CA ARG A 54 17.11 -16.09 -12.53
C ARG A 54 18.10 -15.88 -13.68
N LYS A 55 17.64 -15.95 -14.93
CA LYS A 55 18.43 -15.73 -16.14
C LYS A 55 17.91 -14.54 -16.92
N CYS A 56 18.83 -13.79 -17.52
CA CYS A 56 18.53 -12.64 -18.36
C CYS A 56 17.60 -13.05 -19.52
N PRO A 57 16.49 -12.33 -19.77
CA PRO A 57 15.59 -12.63 -20.88
C PRO A 57 16.28 -12.64 -22.26
N ILE A 58 17.38 -11.89 -22.42
CA ILE A 58 18.08 -11.72 -23.70
C ILE A 58 19.19 -12.76 -23.87
N CYS A 59 20.18 -12.76 -22.97
CA CYS A 59 21.38 -13.60 -23.12
C CYS A 59 21.44 -14.81 -22.19
N ARG A 60 20.43 -14.98 -21.33
CA ARG A 60 20.35 -16.06 -20.33
C ARG A 60 21.48 -16.09 -19.29
N ALA A 61 22.30 -15.03 -19.23
CA ALA A 61 23.27 -14.84 -18.15
C ALA A 61 22.56 -14.72 -16.80
N ARG A 62 23.24 -15.12 -15.71
CA ARG A 62 22.65 -15.08 -14.36
C ARG A 62 22.28 -13.65 -13.95
N ILE A 63 21.13 -13.53 -13.32
CA ILE A 63 20.64 -12.32 -12.65
C ILE A 63 20.87 -12.50 -11.14
N PRO A 64 21.59 -11.60 -10.47
CA PRO A 64 21.66 -11.60 -9.01
C PRO A 64 20.29 -11.38 -8.35
N PRO A 65 20.11 -11.82 -7.09
CA PRO A 65 18.88 -11.53 -6.35
C PRO A 65 18.71 -10.02 -6.14
N SER A 66 17.47 -9.55 -6.07
CA SER A 66 17.18 -8.17 -5.70
C SER A 66 17.44 -7.94 -4.21
N ARG A 67 17.57 -6.67 -3.81
CA ARG A 67 17.71 -6.30 -2.40
C ARG A 67 16.53 -6.75 -1.56
N GLU A 68 15.32 -6.72 -2.14
CA GLU A 68 14.11 -7.18 -1.49
C GLU A 68 14.18 -8.68 -1.19
N MET A 69 14.54 -9.51 -2.18
CA MET A 69 14.70 -10.96 -2.01
C MET A 69 15.68 -11.30 -0.89
N VAL A 70 16.82 -10.61 -0.83
CA VAL A 70 17.80 -10.79 0.25
C VAL A 70 17.26 -10.32 1.61
N THR A 71 16.47 -9.25 1.63
CA THR A 71 15.83 -8.76 2.87
C THR A 71 14.81 -9.76 3.40
N ILE A 72 14.02 -10.38 2.53
CA ILE A 72 13.06 -11.44 2.88
C ILE A 72 13.80 -12.67 3.41
N LEU A 73 14.88 -13.10 2.73
CA LEU A 73 15.71 -14.22 3.19
C LEU A 73 16.27 -13.98 4.60
N GLN A 74 16.86 -12.81 4.84
CA GLN A 74 17.40 -12.42 6.14
C GLN A 74 16.30 -12.36 7.22
N GLY A 75 15.15 -11.77 6.89
CA GLY A 75 14.03 -11.69 7.83
C GLY A 75 13.45 -13.06 8.18
N SER A 76 13.31 -13.96 7.20
CA SER A 76 12.87 -15.35 7.43
C SER A 76 13.85 -16.13 8.32
N ARG A 77 15.17 -15.98 8.11
CA ARG A 77 16.21 -16.55 9.00
C ARG A 77 16.08 -16.02 10.43
N ALA A 78 15.95 -14.71 10.59
CA ALA A 78 15.80 -14.07 11.90
C ALA A 78 14.51 -14.52 12.62
N ARG A 79 13.40 -14.68 11.89
CA ARG A 79 12.14 -15.19 12.44
C ARG A 79 12.28 -16.62 12.95
N LYS A 80 12.86 -17.52 12.16
CA LYS A 80 13.09 -18.91 12.54
C LYS A 80 13.99 -18.98 13.79
N GLN A 81 15.14 -18.30 13.76
CA GLN A 81 16.07 -18.26 14.88
C GLN A 81 15.41 -17.77 16.17
N ARG A 82 14.55 -16.74 16.08
CA ARG A 82 13.81 -16.23 17.24
C ARG A 82 12.87 -17.27 17.85
N LEU A 83 12.23 -18.10 17.03
CA LEU A 83 11.35 -19.17 17.52
C LEU A 83 12.15 -20.31 18.16
N GLU A 84 13.29 -20.68 17.56
CA GLU A 84 14.23 -21.66 18.13
C GLU A 84 14.77 -21.19 19.49
N ASN A 85 15.16 -19.92 19.59
CA ASN A 85 15.62 -19.31 20.86
C ASN A 85 14.53 -19.31 21.94
N LYS A 86 13.25 -19.38 21.55
CA LYS A 86 12.11 -19.51 22.47
C LYS A 86 11.71 -20.98 22.73
N ASN A 87 12.45 -21.94 22.19
CA ASN A 87 12.11 -23.37 22.17
C ASN A 87 10.75 -23.68 21.53
N ASP A 88 10.27 -22.81 20.64
CA ASP A 88 9.02 -23.00 19.91
C ASP A 88 9.32 -23.62 18.54
N THR A 89 9.66 -24.91 18.52
CA THR A 89 10.08 -25.65 17.31
C THR A 89 9.01 -26.57 16.74
N THR A 90 7.82 -26.59 17.34
CA THR A 90 6.73 -27.51 16.95
C THR A 90 5.43 -26.79 16.57
N SER A 91 5.30 -25.50 16.89
CA SER A 91 4.10 -24.73 16.56
C SER A 91 3.90 -24.56 15.06
N GLU A 92 2.66 -24.25 14.70
CA GLU A 92 2.30 -23.81 13.35
C GLU A 92 3.12 -22.58 12.91
N LYS A 93 3.42 -21.66 13.84
CA LYS A 93 4.26 -20.48 13.56
C LYS A 93 5.67 -20.87 13.13
N TYR A 94 6.25 -21.90 13.75
CA TYR A 94 7.56 -22.43 13.38
C TYR A 94 7.54 -23.13 12.02
N ARG A 95 6.55 -24.00 11.78
CA ARG A 95 6.38 -24.66 10.47
C ARG A 95 6.23 -23.63 9.36
N ASN A 96 5.45 -22.57 9.58
CA ASN A 96 5.28 -21.50 8.62
C ASN A 96 6.59 -20.70 8.40
N ALA A 97 7.36 -20.43 9.47
CA ALA A 97 8.67 -19.79 9.34
C ALA A 97 9.67 -20.62 8.52
N CYS A 98 9.70 -21.95 8.72
CA CYS A 98 10.53 -22.86 7.92
C CYS A 98 10.11 -22.89 6.45
N TYR A 99 8.80 -22.90 6.17
CA TYR A 99 8.28 -22.85 4.81
C TYR A 99 8.65 -21.54 4.08
N LEU A 100 8.43 -20.38 4.72
CA LEU A 100 8.79 -19.08 4.16
C LEU A 100 10.32 -18.94 3.95
N LEU A 101 11.12 -19.52 4.83
CA LEU A 101 12.57 -19.58 4.64
C LEU A 101 12.93 -20.39 3.40
N ALA A 102 12.34 -21.56 3.20
CA ALA A 102 12.59 -22.39 2.02
C ALA A 102 12.23 -21.66 0.71
N GLN A 103 11.10 -20.95 0.67
CA GLN A 103 10.71 -20.13 -0.49
C GLN A 103 11.71 -19.00 -0.76
N ALA A 104 12.19 -18.32 0.30
CA ALA A 104 13.17 -17.26 0.15
C ALA A 104 14.53 -17.79 -0.33
N GLU A 105 14.95 -18.97 0.15
CA GLU A 105 16.17 -19.65 -0.29
C GLU A 105 16.09 -20.10 -1.75
N GLU A 106 14.94 -20.63 -2.17
CA GLU A 106 14.68 -20.99 -3.57
C GLU A 106 14.70 -19.76 -4.49
N SER A 107 14.05 -18.68 -4.07
CA SER A 107 13.97 -17.42 -4.82
C SER A 107 15.36 -16.81 -5.04
N VAL A 108 16.17 -16.73 -3.99
CA VAL A 108 17.54 -16.22 -4.07
C VAL A 108 18.45 -17.17 -4.87
N GLY A 109 18.24 -18.48 -4.73
CA GLY A 109 18.98 -19.52 -5.41
C GLY A 109 20.14 -20.07 -4.59
N ALA A 110 20.32 -21.39 -4.62
CA ALA A 110 21.38 -22.11 -3.91
C ALA A 110 22.82 -21.73 -4.34
N ASP A 111 22.93 -21.08 -5.49
CA ASP A 111 24.15 -20.64 -6.15
C ASP A 111 24.49 -19.17 -5.88
N TRP A 112 23.73 -18.50 -5.02
CA TRP A 112 24.04 -17.16 -4.52
C TRP A 112 25.23 -17.20 -3.55
N ASP A 113 26.16 -16.27 -3.72
CA ASP A 113 27.43 -16.19 -2.97
C ASP A 113 27.31 -15.55 -1.58
N GLY A 114 26.11 -15.14 -1.18
CA GLY A 114 25.84 -14.49 0.10
C GLY A 114 26.07 -12.97 0.12
N VAL A 115 26.59 -12.38 -0.96
CA VAL A 115 27.00 -10.96 -0.99
C VAL A 115 26.52 -10.20 -2.22
N THR A 116 26.39 -10.82 -3.38
CA THR A 116 26.07 -10.14 -4.63
C THR A 116 24.59 -9.80 -4.70
N ILE A 117 24.26 -8.52 -4.80
CA ILE A 117 22.88 -8.01 -4.88
C ILE A 117 22.74 -7.19 -6.16
N LEU A 118 21.62 -7.36 -6.86
CA LEU A 118 21.27 -6.46 -7.95
C LEU A 118 20.82 -5.13 -7.35
N GLU A 119 21.70 -4.14 -7.42
CA GLU A 119 21.39 -2.77 -6.99
C GLU A 119 20.80 -1.97 -8.15
N GLY A 120 19.75 -1.18 -7.85
CA GLY A 120 19.30 -0.15 -8.77
C GLY A 120 20.30 1.00 -8.79
N ASN A 121 20.45 1.66 -9.94
CA ASN A 121 21.42 2.75 -10.14
C ASN A 121 21.32 3.90 -9.12
N ASN A 122 20.19 4.04 -8.42
CA ASN A 122 19.91 5.09 -7.43
C ASN A 122 19.50 4.54 -6.05
N TYR A 123 19.97 3.34 -5.66
CA TYR A 123 19.58 2.75 -4.39
C TYR A 123 19.94 3.65 -3.19
N LYS A 124 18.93 3.97 -2.38
CA LYS A 124 19.09 4.60 -1.07
C LYS A 124 18.53 3.65 -0.01
N PRO A 125 19.26 3.38 1.08
CA PRO A 125 18.69 2.63 2.20
C PRO A 125 17.41 3.30 2.70
N PRO A 126 16.38 2.51 3.08
CA PRO A 126 15.14 3.09 3.58
C PRO A 126 15.41 3.83 4.89
N VAL A 127 14.69 4.94 5.08
CA VAL A 127 14.75 5.71 6.33
C VAL A 127 14.25 4.82 7.48
N VAL A 128 14.96 4.81 8.60
CA VAL A 128 14.51 4.09 9.79
C VAL A 128 13.53 4.97 10.56
N MET A 129 12.35 4.42 10.85
CA MET A 129 11.34 5.07 11.66
C MET A 129 11.77 5.11 13.13
N PRO A 130 11.77 6.26 13.81
CA PRO A 130 12.01 6.33 15.25
C PRO A 130 10.85 5.72 16.06
N ASP A 131 11.14 5.14 17.22
CA ASP A 131 10.14 4.49 18.10
C ASP A 131 8.92 5.37 18.41
N TYR A 132 9.11 6.67 18.64
CA TYR A 132 8.01 7.57 18.96
C TYR A 132 7.08 7.77 17.75
N ILE A 133 7.60 7.71 16.52
CA ILE A 133 6.80 7.72 15.30
C ILE A 133 6.12 6.38 15.11
N TYR A 134 6.82 5.26 15.30
CA TYR A 134 6.22 3.93 15.25
C TYR A 134 5.00 3.82 16.17
N ASN A 135 5.14 4.28 17.43
CA ASN A 135 4.04 4.35 18.38
C ASN A 135 2.92 5.32 17.95
N ALA A 136 3.26 6.42 17.28
CA ALA A 136 2.27 7.35 16.73
C ALA A 136 1.46 6.69 15.59
N VAL A 137 2.11 5.93 14.70
CA VAL A 137 1.46 5.19 13.62
C VAL A 137 0.50 4.15 14.20
N LEU A 138 0.93 3.35 15.18
CA LEU A 138 0.08 2.35 15.85
C LEU A 138 -1.18 2.96 16.51
N LYS A 139 -1.08 4.19 17.02
CA LYS A 139 -2.20 4.93 17.61
C LYS A 139 -3.05 5.68 16.58
N GLY A 140 -2.68 5.63 15.29
CA GLY A 140 -3.31 6.42 14.24
C GLY A 140 -3.12 7.93 14.40
N ASP A 141 -2.06 8.40 15.06
CA ASP A 141 -1.76 9.83 15.22
C ASP A 141 -1.20 10.43 13.91
N ILE A 142 -2.11 10.65 12.97
CA ILE A 142 -1.84 11.23 11.65
C ILE A 142 -1.07 12.55 11.77
N LYS A 143 -1.42 13.42 12.73
CA LYS A 143 -0.79 14.74 12.90
C LYS A 143 0.70 14.62 13.18
N SER A 144 1.06 13.77 14.14
CA SER A 144 2.47 13.57 14.51
C SER A 144 3.28 12.93 13.38
N VAL A 145 2.70 11.96 12.68
CA VAL A 145 3.35 11.27 11.56
C VAL A 145 3.55 12.20 10.37
N LEU A 146 2.51 12.94 9.96
CA LEU A 146 2.62 13.92 8.87
C LEU A 146 3.61 15.03 9.18
N ARG A 147 3.66 15.52 10.43
CA ARG A 147 4.64 16.52 10.84
C ARG A 147 6.07 16.00 10.68
N TRP A 148 6.31 14.74 11.01
CA TRP A 148 7.62 14.12 10.89
C TRP A 148 8.03 13.87 9.43
N ILE A 149 7.11 13.37 8.59
CA ILE A 149 7.35 13.18 7.16
C ILE A 149 7.70 14.53 6.52
N ASN A 150 6.90 15.56 6.77
CA ASN A 150 7.08 16.87 6.16
C ASN A 150 8.27 17.68 6.70
N ALA A 151 8.81 17.32 7.87
CA ALA A 151 9.93 18.04 8.47
C ALA A 151 11.25 17.89 7.69
N ASN A 152 11.39 16.88 6.83
CA ASN A 152 12.53 16.77 5.92
C ASN A 152 12.10 16.16 4.58
N ARG A 153 11.87 17.02 3.58
CA ARG A 153 11.47 16.60 2.23
C ARG A 153 12.60 15.98 1.41
N ALA A 154 13.85 16.01 1.88
CA ALA A 154 14.97 15.35 1.19
C ALA A 154 15.08 13.85 1.52
N GLU A 155 14.45 13.41 2.61
CA GLU A 155 14.39 12.01 3.03
C GLU A 155 13.05 11.37 2.60
N ASP A 156 13.10 10.11 2.16
CA ASP A 156 11.90 9.34 1.86
C ASP A 156 11.25 8.78 3.14
N ARG A 157 10.74 9.69 3.97
CA ARG A 157 10.16 9.36 5.29
C ARG A 157 8.82 8.65 5.19
N VAL A 158 8.06 8.85 4.12
CA VAL A 158 6.76 8.18 3.95
C VAL A 158 6.95 6.66 3.83
N ASN A 159 8.05 6.23 3.18
CA ASN A 159 8.47 4.83 3.04
C ASN A 159 9.43 4.37 4.13
N ALA A 160 9.50 5.09 5.25
CA ALA A 160 10.31 4.65 6.38
C ALA A 160 9.86 3.30 6.92
N VAL A 161 10.82 2.52 7.40
CA VAL A 161 10.61 1.17 7.91
C VAL A 161 10.92 1.09 9.40
N GLU A 162 10.15 0.28 10.11
CA GLU A 162 10.44 -0.06 11.50
C GLU A 162 11.70 -0.96 11.58
N ALA A 163 12.60 -0.64 12.50
CA ALA A 163 13.86 -1.39 12.67
C ALA A 163 13.91 -2.24 13.94
N SER A 164 13.01 -2.03 14.92
CA SER A 164 13.07 -2.73 16.21
C SER A 164 12.80 -4.24 16.11
N PHE A 165 12.15 -4.68 15.03
CA PHE A 165 11.90 -6.09 14.75
C PHE A 165 12.58 -6.48 13.44
N GLU A 166 13.80 -7.00 13.53
CA GLU A 166 14.65 -7.37 12.37
C GLU A 166 13.93 -8.23 11.32
N PHE A 167 13.03 -9.10 11.76
CA PHE A 167 12.28 -9.99 10.87
C PHE A 167 11.05 -9.34 10.21
N MET A 168 10.56 -8.21 10.71
CA MET A 168 9.29 -7.60 10.27
C MET A 168 9.52 -6.48 9.25
N ARG A 169 10.32 -5.45 9.57
CA ARG A 169 10.64 -4.33 8.66
C ARG A 169 9.43 -3.72 7.91
N CYS A 170 8.31 -3.53 8.60
CA CYS A 170 7.10 -2.95 8.00
C CYS A 170 7.30 -1.47 7.70
N SER A 171 6.77 -1.01 6.56
CA SER A 171 6.66 0.41 6.24
C SER A 171 5.52 1.08 7.01
N THR A 172 5.50 2.42 7.01
CA THR A 172 4.38 3.20 7.56
C THR A 172 3.01 2.75 7.04
N LEU A 173 2.91 2.48 5.73
CA LEU A 173 1.66 2.03 5.10
C LEU A 173 1.21 0.65 5.59
N ILE A 174 2.15 -0.30 5.73
CA ILE A 174 1.82 -1.62 6.28
C ILE A 174 1.33 -1.48 7.73
N ILE A 175 2.04 -0.73 8.58
CA ILE A 175 1.63 -0.57 9.98
C ILE A 175 0.26 0.12 10.05
N ALA A 176 0.01 1.15 9.22
CA ALA A 176 -1.29 1.80 9.11
C ALA A 176 -2.39 0.84 8.66
N SER A 177 -2.08 -0.14 7.80
CA SER A 177 -3.01 -1.20 7.42
C SER A 177 -3.32 -2.19 8.54
N MET A 178 -2.60 -2.18 9.67
CA MET A 178 -2.82 -3.13 10.78
C MET A 178 -3.52 -2.50 11.99
N ILE A 179 -3.75 -1.18 11.99
CA ILE A 179 -4.28 -0.50 13.18
C ILE A 179 -5.76 -0.84 13.43
N VAL A 180 -6.12 -1.01 14.71
CA VAL A 180 -7.52 -1.21 15.16
C VAL A 180 -8.13 0.13 15.62
N ALA A 181 -7.72 1.24 15.01
CA ALA A 181 -8.28 2.56 15.31
C ALA A 181 -9.67 2.72 14.66
N VAL A 182 -10.40 3.81 15.00
CA VAL A 182 -11.68 4.17 14.35
C VAL A 182 -11.54 4.08 12.82
N GLU A 183 -12.46 3.35 12.20
CA GLU A 183 -12.48 2.96 10.79
C GLU A 183 -12.08 4.09 9.83
N SER A 184 -12.80 5.22 9.94
CA SER A 184 -12.60 6.40 9.09
C SER A 184 -11.20 7.00 9.20
N ARG A 185 -10.56 6.86 10.37
CA ARG A 185 -9.22 7.36 10.65
C ARG A 185 -8.13 6.47 10.02
N ARG A 186 -8.33 5.14 9.98
CA ARG A 186 -7.40 4.20 9.30
C ARG A 186 -7.36 4.44 7.80
N LEU A 187 -8.53 4.48 7.15
CA LEU A 187 -8.61 4.70 5.71
C LEU A 187 -8.03 6.05 5.30
N THR A 188 -8.41 7.12 6.02
CA THR A 188 -7.87 8.48 5.81
C THR A 188 -6.35 8.51 5.93
N PHE A 189 -5.80 7.82 6.93
CA PHE A 189 -4.36 7.78 7.12
C PHE A 189 -3.65 7.10 5.95
N MET A 190 -4.15 5.95 5.49
CA MET A 190 -3.59 5.25 4.32
C MET A 190 -3.69 6.10 3.04
N MET A 191 -4.82 6.79 2.81
CA MET A 191 -4.98 7.70 1.67
C MET A 191 -3.94 8.83 1.69
N LEU A 192 -3.69 9.44 2.85
CA LEU A 192 -2.68 10.48 3.03
C LEU A 192 -1.26 9.94 2.78
N LEU A 193 -0.94 8.74 3.26
CA LEU A 193 0.36 8.12 3.02
C LEU A 193 0.59 7.84 1.53
N LEU A 194 -0.41 7.27 0.84
CA LEU A 194 -0.35 7.01 -0.60
C LEU A 194 -0.20 8.31 -1.41
N GLN A 195 -0.97 9.36 -1.06
CA GLN A 195 -0.85 10.68 -1.66
C GLN A 195 0.53 11.34 -1.45
N LEU A 196 1.24 10.96 -0.39
CA LEU A 196 2.63 11.41 -0.14
C LEU A 196 3.69 10.53 -0.81
N GLY A 197 3.29 9.50 -1.56
CA GLY A 197 4.22 8.60 -2.26
C GLY A 197 4.59 7.35 -1.48
N ALA A 198 3.75 6.89 -0.54
CA ALA A 198 3.93 5.57 0.05
C ALA A 198 3.90 4.49 -1.05
N ASN A 199 4.90 3.62 -1.04
CA ASN A 199 4.98 2.47 -1.92
C ASN A 199 3.88 1.48 -1.54
N VAL A 200 2.85 1.40 -2.39
CA VAL A 200 1.69 0.50 -2.24
C VAL A 200 2.10 -0.96 -2.16
N ASP A 201 3.19 -1.31 -2.85
CA ASP A 201 3.72 -2.66 -3.00
C ASP A 201 4.95 -2.90 -2.11
N HIS A 202 5.21 -2.04 -1.10
CA HIS A 202 6.30 -2.29 -0.17
C HIS A 202 6.17 -3.69 0.45
N ARG A 203 7.26 -4.46 0.38
CA ARG A 203 7.34 -5.81 0.97
C ARG A 203 8.19 -5.79 2.21
N ASN A 204 7.61 -6.30 3.30
CA ASN A 204 8.28 -6.34 4.58
C ASN A 204 9.33 -7.47 4.64
N GLY A 205 10.01 -7.66 5.77
CA GLY A 205 11.03 -8.70 5.95
C GLY A 205 10.52 -10.15 5.86
N GLN A 206 9.21 -10.35 5.68
CA GLN A 206 8.57 -11.65 5.44
C GLN A 206 7.90 -11.72 4.06
N GLY A 207 8.09 -10.70 3.21
CA GLY A 207 7.47 -10.61 1.89
C GLY A 207 6.02 -10.10 1.89
N GLY A 208 5.46 -9.75 3.04
CA GLY A 208 4.09 -9.27 3.19
C GLY A 208 3.92 -7.80 2.78
N THR A 209 2.81 -7.50 2.12
CA THR A 209 2.39 -6.16 1.64
C THR A 209 1.23 -5.61 2.46
N ALA A 210 0.92 -4.31 2.31
CA ALA A 210 -0.27 -3.72 2.93
C ALA A 210 -1.56 -4.45 2.50
N MET A 211 -1.61 -4.96 1.27
CA MET A 211 -2.71 -5.79 0.75
C MET A 211 -2.85 -7.09 1.56
N SER A 212 -1.75 -7.82 1.77
CA SER A 212 -1.79 -9.07 2.54
C SER A 212 -2.27 -8.84 3.98
N PHE A 213 -1.80 -7.79 4.64
CA PHE A 213 -2.20 -7.47 6.01
C PHE A 213 -3.67 -7.03 6.12
N ALA A 214 -4.25 -6.45 5.07
CA ALA A 214 -5.68 -6.14 5.04
C ALA A 214 -6.56 -7.40 4.97
N PHE A 215 -6.07 -8.53 4.43
CA PHE A 215 -6.78 -9.81 4.47
C PHE A 215 -6.57 -10.60 5.78
N TYR A 216 -5.43 -10.44 6.44
CA TYR A 216 -5.08 -11.22 7.65
C TYR A 216 -5.47 -10.53 8.97
N SER A 217 -6.23 -9.43 8.95
CA SER A 217 -6.81 -8.90 10.17
C SER A 217 -7.88 -9.89 10.67
N ASP A 218 -7.79 -10.33 11.94
CA ASP A 218 -8.74 -11.27 12.61
C ASP A 218 -10.21 -10.79 12.61
N HIS A 219 -10.52 -9.70 11.92
CA HIS A 219 -11.80 -8.98 11.92
C HIS A 219 -12.65 -9.19 10.65
N LEU A 220 -12.20 -9.96 9.66
CA LEU A 220 -13.03 -10.32 8.49
C LEU A 220 -14.33 -11.06 8.87
N VAL A 221 -14.45 -11.54 10.11
CA VAL A 221 -15.65 -12.20 10.64
C VAL A 221 -16.74 -11.19 11.09
N SER A 222 -16.42 -9.89 11.21
CA SER A 222 -17.31 -8.91 11.85
C SER A 222 -17.83 -7.79 10.93
N ASP A 223 -17.12 -7.42 9.86
CA ASP A 223 -17.59 -6.40 8.91
C ASP A 223 -16.91 -6.53 7.54
N ALA A 224 -17.51 -7.34 6.65
CA ALA A 224 -17.02 -7.58 5.29
C ALA A 224 -16.98 -6.31 4.41
N CYS A 225 -17.69 -5.25 4.78
CA CYS A 225 -17.75 -4.01 4.00
C CYS A 225 -16.48 -3.16 4.15
N PHE A 226 -15.85 -3.17 5.33
CA PHE A 226 -14.75 -2.25 5.62
C PHE A 226 -13.42 -2.66 5.00
N GLU A 227 -12.97 -3.90 5.20
CA GLU A 227 -11.69 -4.35 4.61
C GLU A 227 -11.76 -4.25 3.07
N THR A 228 -12.95 -4.45 2.49
CA THR A 228 -13.22 -4.19 1.07
C THR A 228 -12.83 -2.77 0.63
N ARG A 229 -13.01 -1.73 1.45
CA ARG A 229 -12.62 -0.34 1.12
C ARG A 229 -11.10 -0.16 1.09
N ILE A 230 -10.37 -0.81 1.99
CA ILE A 230 -8.90 -0.76 2.03
C ILE A 230 -8.32 -1.50 0.83
N ILE A 231 -8.84 -2.69 0.53
CA ILE A 231 -8.44 -3.46 -0.65
C ILE A 231 -8.69 -2.66 -1.94
N ARG A 232 -9.88 -2.07 -2.09
CA ARG A 232 -10.21 -1.20 -3.23
C ARG A 232 -9.30 0.03 -3.31
N LEU A 233 -8.98 0.65 -2.18
CA LEU A 233 -8.02 1.76 -2.13
C LEU A 233 -6.68 1.30 -2.70
N LEU A 234 -6.10 0.23 -2.14
CA LEU A 234 -4.79 -0.29 -2.56
C LEU A 234 -4.78 -0.70 -4.04
N LEU A 235 -5.83 -1.39 -4.53
CA LEU A 235 -5.97 -1.75 -5.96
C LEU A 235 -6.03 -0.51 -6.86
N SER A 236 -6.77 0.52 -6.47
CA SER A 236 -6.88 1.76 -7.24
C SER A 236 -5.55 2.54 -7.30
N TRP A 237 -4.68 2.34 -6.31
CA TRP A 237 -3.30 2.85 -6.25
C TRP A 237 -2.28 1.91 -6.90
N GLY A 238 -2.74 0.83 -7.54
CA GLY A 238 -1.89 -0.03 -8.35
C GLY A 238 -1.32 -1.25 -7.65
N ALA A 239 -1.77 -1.58 -6.43
CA ALA A 239 -1.28 -2.73 -5.68
C ALA A 239 -1.21 -4.01 -6.54
N SER A 240 -0.08 -4.70 -6.46
CA SER A 240 0.20 -5.91 -7.23
C SER A 240 -0.07 -7.16 -6.40
N PHE A 241 -0.31 -8.27 -7.09
CA PHE A 241 -0.32 -9.60 -6.48
C PHE A 241 1.05 -10.23 -6.68
N PHE A 242 1.54 -10.94 -5.68
CA PHE A 242 2.85 -11.59 -5.70
C PHE A 242 2.67 -13.10 -5.52
N ASN A 243 3.52 -13.92 -6.13
CA ASN A 243 3.39 -15.38 -6.03
C ASN A 243 3.81 -15.94 -4.65
N ASP A 244 4.27 -15.08 -3.75
CA ASP A 244 4.65 -15.46 -2.41
C ASP A 244 3.41 -15.75 -1.56
N LYS A 245 3.57 -16.66 -0.60
CA LYS A 245 2.49 -17.09 0.29
C LYS A 245 1.90 -15.91 1.06
N GLY A 246 0.57 -15.81 1.02
CA GLY A 246 -0.25 -14.76 1.62
C GLY A 246 -0.34 -13.48 0.79
N CYS A 247 0.29 -13.41 -0.38
CA CYS A 247 0.27 -12.24 -1.27
C CYS A 247 -0.26 -12.56 -2.67
N SER A 248 -0.56 -13.84 -2.95
CA SER A 248 -1.05 -14.27 -4.26
C SER A 248 -2.51 -13.90 -4.45
N ARG A 249 -2.88 -13.70 -5.72
CA ARG A 249 -4.24 -13.37 -6.11
C ARG A 249 -5.23 -14.43 -5.64
N ASP A 250 -4.89 -15.71 -5.85
CA ASP A 250 -5.73 -16.85 -5.49
C ASP A 250 -5.92 -16.96 -3.97
N GLU A 251 -4.87 -16.70 -3.18
CA GLU A 251 -4.99 -16.65 -1.72
C GLU A 251 -5.85 -15.48 -1.25
N CYS A 252 -5.70 -14.29 -1.85
CA CYS A 252 -6.58 -13.15 -1.56
C CYS A 252 -8.05 -13.46 -1.86
N ILE A 253 -8.34 -14.12 -2.99
CA ILE A 253 -9.69 -14.59 -3.35
C ILE A 253 -10.18 -15.61 -2.33
N TYR A 254 -9.34 -16.59 -1.96
CA TYR A 254 -9.68 -17.60 -0.96
C TYR A 254 -10.02 -16.97 0.40
N GLU A 255 -9.20 -16.03 0.90
CA GLU A 255 -9.46 -15.35 2.17
C GLU A 255 -10.71 -14.46 2.09
N ALA A 256 -10.96 -13.78 0.96
CA ALA A 256 -12.20 -13.03 0.74
C ALA A 256 -13.44 -13.93 0.81
N MET A 257 -13.41 -15.08 0.12
CA MET A 257 -14.49 -16.08 0.14
C MET A 257 -14.71 -16.67 1.54
N LYS A 258 -13.62 -17.01 2.23
CA LYS A 258 -13.64 -17.54 3.61
C LYS A 258 -14.21 -16.52 4.60
N GLY A 259 -13.99 -15.23 4.37
CA GLY A 259 -14.59 -14.11 5.12
C GLY A 259 -16.01 -13.74 4.68
N GLY A 260 -16.60 -14.42 3.68
CA GLY A 260 -17.96 -14.13 3.18
C GLY A 260 -18.07 -12.91 2.27
N ALA A 261 -16.94 -12.33 1.82
CA ALA A 261 -16.90 -11.15 0.95
C ALA A 261 -16.93 -11.55 -0.54
N SER A 262 -18.03 -12.17 -1.00
CA SER A 262 -18.16 -12.72 -2.36
C SER A 262 -18.01 -11.67 -3.46
N GLU A 263 -18.52 -10.44 -3.24
CA GLU A 263 -18.35 -9.34 -4.20
C GLU A 263 -16.89 -8.94 -4.35
N LEU A 264 -16.13 -8.94 -3.25
CA LEU A 264 -14.70 -8.67 -3.28
C LEU A 264 -13.96 -9.80 -4.00
N ALA A 265 -14.32 -11.06 -3.76
CA ALA A 265 -13.73 -12.19 -4.48
C ALA A 265 -13.94 -12.08 -6.00
N GLY A 266 -15.17 -11.83 -6.45
CA GLY A 266 -15.48 -11.62 -7.88
C GLY A 266 -14.76 -10.41 -8.49
N LEU A 267 -14.57 -9.34 -7.69
CA LEU A 267 -13.76 -8.21 -8.09
C LEU A 267 -12.29 -8.61 -8.31
N LEU A 268 -11.71 -9.38 -7.39
CA LEU A 268 -10.32 -9.83 -7.47
C LEU A 268 -10.08 -10.79 -8.64
N GLU A 269 -11.06 -11.63 -9.02
CA GLU A 269 -10.98 -12.53 -10.17
C GLU A 269 -10.79 -11.78 -11.50
N SER A 270 -11.39 -10.60 -11.62
CA SER A 270 -11.33 -9.79 -12.83
C SER A 270 -10.03 -8.99 -12.95
N GLU A 271 -9.51 -8.80 -14.17
CA GLU A 271 -8.24 -8.09 -14.40
C GLU A 271 -8.27 -6.65 -13.86
N LEU A 272 -9.36 -5.92 -14.11
CA LEU A 272 -9.49 -4.50 -13.79
C LEU A 272 -10.25 -4.23 -12.49
N GLY A 273 -10.79 -5.25 -11.82
CA GLY A 273 -11.59 -5.07 -10.62
C GLY A 273 -10.86 -4.29 -9.52
N GLY A 274 -11.50 -3.25 -9.00
CA GLY A 274 -10.96 -2.32 -8.00
C GLY A 274 -9.86 -1.39 -8.51
N ARG A 275 -9.38 -1.59 -9.75
CA ARG A 275 -8.36 -0.74 -10.36
C ARG A 275 -8.98 0.58 -10.83
N ARG A 276 -8.15 1.61 -10.84
CA ARG A 276 -8.47 2.86 -11.54
C ARG A 276 -8.17 2.70 -13.03
N CYS A 277 -9.08 3.17 -13.86
CA CYS A 277 -9.00 3.08 -15.31
C CYS A 277 -9.22 4.45 -15.97
N GLU A 278 -8.81 4.54 -17.23
CA GLU A 278 -9.19 5.57 -18.18
C GLU A 278 -10.14 4.98 -19.21
N ILE A 279 -11.23 5.70 -19.50
CA ILE A 279 -12.19 5.31 -20.54
C ILE A 279 -11.57 5.61 -21.90
N VAL A 280 -11.56 4.61 -22.78
CA VAL A 280 -11.00 4.69 -24.13
C VAL A 280 -11.98 4.10 -25.15
N ASN A 281 -11.90 4.54 -26.40
CA ASN A 281 -12.63 3.97 -27.54
C ASN A 281 -14.17 3.89 -27.38
N LEU A 282 -14.77 4.69 -26.49
CA LEU A 282 -16.21 4.68 -26.26
C LEU A 282 -16.93 5.50 -27.34
N SER A 283 -17.53 4.81 -28.31
CA SER A 283 -18.17 5.45 -29.46
C SER A 283 -19.57 5.99 -29.14
N SER A 284 -20.29 5.37 -28.21
CA SER A 284 -21.64 5.79 -27.79
C SER A 284 -21.65 7.12 -27.06
N ARG A 285 -20.57 7.43 -26.33
CA ARG A 285 -20.38 8.67 -25.54
C ARG A 285 -18.92 9.16 -25.64
N PRO A 286 -18.53 9.75 -26.79
CA PRO A 286 -17.14 10.14 -27.04
C PRO A 286 -16.60 11.16 -26.05
N GLU A 287 -17.47 11.97 -25.43
CA GLU A 287 -17.13 12.97 -24.41
C GLU A 287 -16.61 12.38 -23.10
N LEU A 288 -16.78 11.07 -22.89
CA LEU A 288 -16.24 10.35 -21.73
C LEU A 288 -14.82 9.83 -21.97
N ASN A 289 -14.34 9.78 -23.22
CA ASN A 289 -13.00 9.29 -23.50
C ASN A 289 -11.95 10.19 -22.83
N GLY A 290 -10.98 9.57 -22.17
CA GLY A 290 -9.96 10.25 -21.36
C GLY A 290 -10.38 10.56 -19.92
N LYS A 291 -11.66 10.39 -19.55
CA LYS A 291 -12.10 10.49 -18.16
C LYS A 291 -11.67 9.26 -17.37
N THR A 292 -11.46 9.45 -16.07
CA THR A 292 -11.03 8.38 -15.17
C THR A 292 -12.19 7.83 -14.36
N CYS A 293 -12.13 6.54 -14.08
CA CYS A 293 -13.13 5.80 -13.34
C CYS A 293 -12.47 4.72 -12.47
N VAL A 294 -13.23 4.14 -11.54
CA VAL A 294 -12.82 2.95 -10.78
C VAL A 294 -13.76 1.81 -11.17
N ALA A 295 -13.21 0.63 -11.45
CA ALA A 295 -14.01 -0.55 -11.75
C ALA A 295 -14.53 -1.18 -10.45
N ASP A 296 -15.77 -0.85 -10.09
CA ASP A 296 -16.32 -1.21 -8.78
C ASP A 296 -16.80 -2.66 -8.71
N GLU A 297 -17.21 -3.21 -9.84
CA GLU A 297 -17.77 -4.55 -9.92
C GLU A 297 -17.51 -5.13 -11.31
N TYR A 298 -17.24 -6.42 -11.38
CA TYR A 298 -17.19 -7.17 -12.62
C TYR A 298 -18.45 -8.02 -12.73
N LEU A 299 -19.09 -8.00 -13.91
CA LEU A 299 -20.33 -8.70 -14.23
C LEU A 299 -19.99 -9.89 -15.14
N PRO A 300 -19.82 -11.11 -14.60
CA PRO A 300 -19.33 -12.24 -15.38
C PRO A 300 -20.29 -12.70 -16.48
N SER A 301 -21.60 -12.47 -16.29
CA SER A 301 -22.65 -12.88 -17.23
C SER A 301 -22.62 -12.11 -18.55
N SER A 302 -22.22 -10.84 -18.51
CA SER A 302 -22.09 -9.99 -19.70
C SER A 302 -20.63 -9.67 -20.06
N ASN A 303 -19.66 -10.09 -19.25
CA ASN A 303 -18.25 -9.72 -19.37
C ASN A 303 -18.07 -8.19 -19.41
N GLN A 304 -18.72 -7.49 -18.48
CA GLN A 304 -18.70 -6.02 -18.39
C GLN A 304 -18.27 -5.56 -17.00
N TYR A 305 -17.86 -4.31 -16.89
CA TYR A 305 -17.54 -3.67 -15.63
C TYR A 305 -18.55 -2.59 -15.30
N LYS A 306 -19.03 -2.59 -14.06
CA LYS A 306 -19.68 -1.43 -13.48
C LYS A 306 -18.59 -0.51 -12.95
N VAL A 307 -18.56 0.71 -13.46
CA VAL A 307 -17.52 1.69 -13.13
C VAL A 307 -18.13 2.98 -12.59
N THR A 308 -17.50 3.59 -11.60
CA THR A 308 -17.87 4.93 -11.11
C THR A 308 -16.88 5.96 -11.63
N LEU A 309 -17.40 7.00 -12.29
CA LEU A 309 -16.60 8.14 -12.74
C LEU A 309 -16.04 8.92 -11.55
N GLU A 310 -14.82 9.42 -11.71
CA GLU A 310 -14.15 10.21 -10.68
C GLU A 310 -14.52 11.71 -10.68
N THR A 311 -15.67 12.04 -11.24
CA THR A 311 -16.24 13.39 -11.22
C THR A 311 -16.97 13.63 -9.90
N LYS A 312 -17.37 14.88 -9.64
CA LYS A 312 -18.26 15.19 -8.50
C LYS A 312 -19.61 14.48 -8.58
N SER A 313 -20.10 14.21 -9.80
CA SER A 313 -21.38 13.52 -10.00
C SER A 313 -21.34 12.03 -9.62
N LYS A 314 -20.15 11.42 -9.54
CA LYS A 314 -19.97 9.97 -9.29
C LYS A 314 -20.90 9.11 -10.17
N GLU A 315 -21.03 9.51 -11.44
CA GLU A 315 -21.87 8.79 -12.41
C GLU A 315 -21.40 7.34 -12.55
N VAL A 316 -22.33 6.40 -12.50
CA VAL A 316 -22.06 4.96 -12.64
C VAL A 316 -22.41 4.52 -14.06
N LEU A 317 -21.49 3.79 -14.70
CA LEU A 317 -21.61 3.28 -16.06
C LEU A 317 -21.37 1.78 -16.09
N ILE A 318 -21.88 1.11 -17.12
CA ILE A 318 -21.53 -0.27 -17.47
C ILE A 318 -20.74 -0.20 -18.77
N LEU A 319 -19.50 -0.67 -18.76
CA LEU A 319 -18.58 -0.58 -19.88
C LEU A 319 -17.95 -1.94 -20.20
N ASP A 320 -17.66 -2.15 -21.47
CA ASP A 320 -16.93 -3.33 -21.92
C ASP A 320 -15.44 -3.22 -21.55
N PRO A 321 -14.73 -4.35 -21.35
CA PRO A 321 -13.30 -4.35 -20.99
C PRO A 321 -12.43 -3.59 -22.01
N GLU A 322 -12.79 -3.62 -23.29
CA GLU A 322 -12.09 -2.91 -24.37
C GLU A 322 -12.21 -1.38 -24.28
N ASN A 323 -13.19 -0.88 -23.50
CA ASN A 323 -13.35 0.55 -23.26
C ASN A 323 -12.58 1.03 -22.02
N LEU A 324 -11.84 0.14 -21.35
CA LEU A 324 -11.12 0.44 -20.12
C LEU A 324 -9.64 0.18 -20.27
N LYS A 325 -8.83 1.17 -19.93
CA LYS A 325 -7.37 1.05 -19.84
C LYS A 325 -6.92 1.30 -18.41
N ARG A 326 -6.18 0.36 -17.80
CA ARG A 326 -5.62 0.51 -16.45
C ARG A 326 -4.80 1.80 -16.35
N ARG A 327 -5.07 2.60 -15.31
CA ARG A 327 -4.41 3.88 -14.99
C ARG A 327 -4.42 4.10 -13.49
N ASP A 328 -3.49 3.44 -12.81
CA ASP A 328 -3.36 3.52 -11.36
C ASP A 328 -3.12 4.95 -10.86
N ARG A 329 -3.50 5.21 -9.62
CA ARG A 329 -3.25 6.50 -8.97
C ARG A 329 -1.76 6.71 -8.69
N THR A 330 -1.35 7.97 -8.74
CA THR A 330 -0.03 8.43 -8.30
C THR A 330 -0.20 9.71 -7.48
N PRO A 331 0.80 10.15 -6.70
CA PRO A 331 0.76 11.44 -6.00
C PRO A 331 0.39 12.62 -6.91
N GLU A 332 0.81 12.58 -8.18
CA GLU A 332 0.53 13.60 -9.18
C GLU A 332 -0.79 13.39 -9.94
N ASP A 333 -1.35 12.18 -9.90
CA ASP A 333 -2.56 11.76 -10.63
C ASP A 333 -3.51 10.93 -9.74
N CYS A 334 -3.87 11.46 -8.57
CA CYS A 334 -4.65 10.74 -7.58
C CYS A 334 -6.17 10.91 -7.70
N GLY A 335 -6.69 11.75 -8.61
CA GLY A 335 -8.13 11.91 -8.91
C GLY A 335 -8.98 12.60 -7.83
N TYR A 336 -8.43 12.79 -6.64
CA TYR A 336 -8.96 13.56 -5.51
C TYR A 336 -7.79 14.09 -4.70
N TYR A 337 -8.01 15.01 -3.76
CA TYR A 337 -6.94 15.45 -2.86
C TYR A 337 -7.42 15.47 -1.41
N ILE A 338 -6.64 14.88 -0.50
CA ILE A 338 -6.91 14.94 0.94
C ILE A 338 -5.97 15.96 1.58
N GLU A 339 -6.54 16.99 2.18
CA GLU A 339 -5.84 17.95 3.02
C GLU A 339 -6.04 17.58 4.49
N PHE A 340 -4.97 17.60 5.30
CA PHE A 340 -5.08 17.33 6.73
C PHE A 340 -4.69 18.58 7.52
N ARG A 341 -5.68 19.23 8.13
CA ARG A 341 -5.52 20.48 8.91
C ARG A 341 -6.31 20.39 10.20
N ASN A 342 -5.75 20.94 11.29
CA ASN A 342 -6.42 21.00 12.60
C ASN A 342 -6.93 19.65 13.15
N GLY A 343 -6.30 18.54 12.75
CA GLY A 343 -6.70 17.19 13.19
C GLY A 343 -7.83 16.56 12.36
N ARG A 344 -8.32 17.25 11.32
CA ARG A 344 -9.35 16.77 10.40
C ARG A 344 -8.79 16.61 8.99
N ALA A 345 -9.39 15.67 8.26
CA ALA A 345 -9.14 15.49 6.84
C ALA A 345 -10.27 16.12 6.04
N ILE A 346 -9.90 16.96 5.07
CA ILE A 346 -10.79 17.59 4.11
C ILE A 346 -10.54 16.95 2.76
N ARG A 347 -11.58 16.38 2.16
CA ARG A 347 -11.52 15.76 0.84
C ARG A 347 -11.95 16.78 -0.21
N HIS A 348 -11.09 16.98 -1.20
CA HIS A 348 -11.33 17.78 -2.39
C HIS A 348 -11.63 16.84 -3.55
N ASP A 349 -12.87 16.86 -4.05
CA ASP A 349 -13.29 16.18 -5.27
C ASP A 349 -13.37 17.19 -6.44
N PHE A 350 -13.09 16.71 -7.65
CA PHE A 350 -12.93 17.55 -8.84
C PHE A 350 -13.94 17.16 -9.93
N ASP A 351 -14.26 18.11 -10.81
CA ASP A 351 -15.13 17.85 -11.97
C ASP A 351 -14.38 17.09 -13.07
N SER A 352 -13.05 17.19 -13.09
CA SER A 352 -12.20 16.38 -13.94
C SER A 352 -10.87 16.04 -13.27
N ASN A 353 -10.25 14.95 -13.74
CA ASN A 353 -8.90 14.59 -13.33
C ASN A 353 -7.85 15.66 -13.71
N LYS A 354 -8.10 16.43 -14.76
CA LYS A 354 -7.24 17.56 -15.16
C LYS A 354 -7.25 18.66 -14.10
N ASP A 355 -8.40 18.95 -13.50
CA ASP A 355 -8.52 19.95 -12.44
C ASP A 355 -7.81 19.48 -11.16
N CYS A 356 -7.92 18.19 -10.83
CA CYS A 356 -7.18 17.60 -9.71
C CYS A 356 -5.67 17.79 -9.86
N ARG A 357 -5.12 17.48 -11.05
CA ARG A 357 -3.70 17.68 -11.34
C ARG A 357 -3.29 19.15 -11.27
N ALA A 358 -4.11 20.04 -11.83
CA ALA A 358 -3.85 21.48 -11.77
C ALA A 358 -3.79 21.99 -10.31
N PHE A 359 -4.70 21.50 -9.46
CA PHE A 359 -4.69 21.81 -8.04
C PHE A 359 -3.42 21.32 -7.32
N ILE A 360 -2.98 20.09 -7.59
CA ILE A 360 -1.74 19.52 -7.02
C ILE A 360 -0.51 20.33 -7.46
N VAL A 361 -0.43 20.71 -8.75
CA VAL A 361 0.65 21.54 -9.28
C VAL A 361 0.67 22.92 -8.61
N ALA A 362 -0.49 23.54 -8.40
CA ALA A 362 -0.60 24.84 -7.72
C ALA A 362 -0.14 24.76 -6.25
N LEU A 363 -0.48 23.68 -5.54
CA LEU A 363 0.02 23.42 -4.18
C LEU A 363 1.55 23.28 -4.14
N GLY A 364 2.14 22.60 -5.13
CA GLY A 364 3.59 22.46 -5.25
C GLY A 364 4.33 23.79 -5.45
N ARG A 365 3.66 24.77 -6.08
CA ARG A 365 4.19 26.13 -6.28
C ARG A 365 3.97 27.06 -5.09
N GLY A 366 3.19 26.63 -4.09
CA GLY A 366 2.81 27.47 -2.95
C GLY A 366 1.72 28.50 -3.29
N GLU A 367 1.02 28.34 -4.41
CA GLU A 367 0.11 29.34 -4.97
C GLU A 367 -1.34 29.20 -4.45
N THR A 368 -1.68 28.10 -3.78
CA THR A 368 -3.04 27.79 -3.32
C THR A 368 -3.09 27.33 -1.87
N GLN A 369 -2.80 28.22 -0.92
CA GLN A 369 -3.53 28.18 0.34
C GLN A 369 -4.66 29.22 0.26
N PRO A 370 -5.91 28.83 -0.03
CA PRO A 370 -7.02 29.66 0.37
C PRO A 370 -6.96 29.74 1.90
N VAL A 371 -6.79 30.95 2.43
CA VAL A 371 -6.93 31.22 3.86
C VAL A 371 -8.38 30.97 4.24
N VAL A 372 -8.75 29.71 4.48
CA VAL A 372 -9.86 29.41 5.37
C VAL A 372 -9.39 29.84 6.75
N THR A 373 -9.90 30.99 7.17
CA THR A 373 -9.68 31.56 8.50
C THR A 373 -10.23 30.60 9.55
N GLU A 374 -9.61 30.54 10.73
CA GLU A 374 -10.17 29.81 11.88
C GLU A 374 -11.64 30.19 12.14
N GLU A 375 -12.02 31.41 11.78
CA GLU A 375 -13.36 31.97 11.90
C GLU A 375 -14.38 31.39 10.90
N SER A 376 -13.96 31.03 9.68
CA SER A 376 -14.83 30.33 8.71
C SER A 376 -15.03 28.85 9.08
N GLU A 377 -14.03 28.24 9.73
CA GLU A 377 -14.10 26.85 10.19
C GLU A 377 -14.94 26.74 11.48
N ALA A 378 -14.77 27.68 12.43
CA ALA A 378 -15.60 27.78 13.63
C ALA A 378 -17.08 28.00 13.32
N ARG A 379 -17.39 28.80 12.28
CA ARG A 379 -18.77 28.99 11.81
C ARG A 379 -19.39 27.71 11.24
N ALA A 380 -18.61 26.91 10.51
CA ALA A 380 -19.08 25.61 10.00
C ALA A 380 -19.29 24.59 11.13
N GLU A 381 -18.43 24.59 12.15
CA GLU A 381 -18.59 23.75 13.35
C GLU A 381 -19.82 24.13 14.15
N GLN A 382 -20.05 25.42 14.36
CA GLN A 382 -21.22 25.90 15.06
C GLN A 382 -22.50 25.51 14.31
N ALA A 383 -22.55 25.67 12.98
CA ALA A 383 -23.68 25.25 12.17
C ALA A 383 -23.93 23.73 12.23
N ALA A 384 -22.87 22.91 12.26
CA ALA A 384 -22.98 21.45 12.39
C ALA A 384 -23.45 21.02 13.79
N ALA A 385 -22.99 21.70 14.84
CA ALA A 385 -23.42 21.45 16.21
C ALA A 385 -24.88 21.85 16.44
N GLU A 386 -25.32 22.97 15.85
CA GLU A 386 -26.72 23.41 15.87
C GLU A 386 -27.63 22.40 15.16
N LEU A 387 -27.23 21.89 13.98
CA LEU A 387 -27.93 20.81 13.28
C LEU A 387 -28.04 19.51 14.09
N LEU A 388 -26.97 19.11 14.78
CA LEU A 388 -26.98 17.91 15.62
C LEU A 388 -27.88 18.07 16.86
N ALA A 389 -27.96 19.29 17.40
CA ALA A 389 -28.86 19.64 18.49
C ALA A 389 -30.34 19.63 18.04
N GLU A 390 -30.63 20.15 16.84
CA GLU A 390 -31.98 20.09 16.24
C GLU A 390 -32.44 18.65 15.98
N LEU A 391 -31.51 17.75 15.63
CA LEU A 391 -31.80 16.32 15.42
C LEU A 391 -31.90 15.51 16.72
N GLY A 392 -31.69 16.12 17.90
CA GLY A 392 -31.86 15.47 19.20
C GLY A 392 -30.83 14.38 19.52
N LEU A 393 -29.66 14.39 18.86
CA LEU A 393 -28.59 13.39 19.02
C LEU A 393 -27.48 13.80 19.99
N GLY A 394 -27.66 14.90 20.71
CA GLY A 394 -26.71 15.42 21.69
C GLY A 394 -26.89 14.79 23.07
N ASP A 395 -26.31 13.60 23.27
CA ASP A 395 -25.69 13.12 24.52
C ASP A 395 -25.89 11.61 24.73
N SER A 396 -24.80 10.86 24.63
CA SER A 396 -24.68 9.58 25.35
C SER A 396 -23.28 9.48 25.96
N PRO A 397 -23.15 9.36 27.29
CA PRO A 397 -21.87 9.11 27.93
C PRO A 397 -21.38 7.71 27.58
N ILE A 398 -20.20 7.60 26.99
CA ILE A 398 -19.52 6.30 26.79
C ILE A 398 -19.09 5.80 28.18
N GLU A 399 -19.88 4.89 28.77
CA GLU A 399 -19.44 4.09 29.90
C GLU A 399 -18.31 3.15 29.47
N SER A 400 -17.17 3.28 30.15
CA SER A 400 -15.99 2.44 29.95
C SER A 400 -16.22 1.03 30.50
N PHE A 401 -16.29 0.03 29.62
CA PHE A 401 -16.27 -1.38 30.01
C PHE A 401 -14.88 -2.02 29.87
N TRP A 402 -14.38 -2.47 31.02
CA TRP A 402 -13.34 -3.49 31.29
C TRP A 402 -11.85 -3.21 31.03
N GLY A 403 -11.12 -2.91 32.11
CA GLY A 403 -10.60 -3.96 33.01
C GLY A 403 -9.41 -4.79 32.52
N CYS A 404 -8.18 -4.28 32.69
CA CYS A 404 -6.97 -5.12 32.72
C CYS A 404 -6.30 -5.04 34.10
N ASN A 405 -6.28 -6.18 34.79
CA ASN A 405 -5.59 -6.39 36.06
C ASN A 405 -4.08 -6.17 35.91
N THR A 406 -3.57 -5.09 36.50
CA THR A 406 -2.14 -4.96 36.81
C THR A 406 -1.95 -4.94 38.32
N LYS A 407 -1.32 -5.99 38.82
CA LYS A 407 -0.88 -6.12 40.22
C LYS A 407 0.16 -5.03 40.51
N ASN A 408 -0.25 -4.00 41.24
CA ASN A 408 0.65 -2.94 41.71
C ASN A 408 1.55 -3.42 42.86
N PHE A 409 2.87 -3.34 42.65
CA PHE A 409 3.86 -3.39 43.73
C PHE A 409 3.71 -2.13 44.61
N LYS A 410 3.34 -2.33 45.88
CA LYS A 410 3.23 -1.25 46.89
C LYS A 410 4.63 -0.72 47.27
N LYS A 411 4.92 0.55 46.94
CA LYS A 411 5.93 1.35 47.65
C LYS A 411 5.26 2.13 48.78
N LYS A 412 5.60 1.81 50.03
CA LYS A 412 5.20 2.54 51.25
C LYS A 412 5.79 3.96 51.24
N LYS A 413 4.96 4.98 51.48
CA LYS A 413 5.38 6.26 52.08
C LYS A 413 4.52 6.54 53.30
N GLY A 414 5.19 6.93 54.38
CA GLY A 414 4.68 6.94 55.75
C GLY A 414 3.65 8.03 56.05
N GLY A 415 2.73 7.69 56.95
CA GLY A 415 1.74 8.61 57.50
C GLY A 415 2.32 9.44 58.66
N LYS A 416 1.89 10.70 58.71
CA LYS A 416 2.07 11.59 59.88
C LYS A 416 0.69 11.78 60.52
N LYS A 417 0.62 11.41 61.81
CA LYS A 417 -0.52 11.54 62.73
C LYS A 417 -0.93 13.00 62.99
N LYS A 418 -2.22 13.22 63.29
CA LYS A 418 -2.78 13.93 64.49
C LYS A 418 -4.33 13.76 64.46
N LYS A 419 -4.97 12.96 65.34
CA LYS A 419 -5.49 13.23 66.72
C LYS A 419 -6.48 14.44 66.73
N LYS A 420 -7.70 14.44 67.29
CA LYS A 420 -8.44 13.69 68.35
C LYS A 420 -9.95 13.90 68.07
N LYS A 421 -10.84 12.90 68.21
CA LYS A 421 -11.73 12.61 69.36
C LYS A 421 -12.31 13.85 70.07
N HIS A 422 -13.62 14.06 69.97
CA HIS A 422 -14.57 13.42 70.87
C HIS A 422 -15.86 13.04 70.15
#